data_AF-A0A1T2A3G2-F1
#
_entry.id   AF-A0A1T2A3G2-F1
#
_cell.length_a   1.000
_cell.length_b   1.000
_cell.length_c   1.000
_cell.angle_alpha   90.00
_cell.angle_beta   90.00
_cell.angle_gamma   90.00
#
_symmetry.space_group_name_H-M   'P 1'
#
loop_
_entity.id
_entity.type
_entity.pdbx_description
1 polymer ?
#
loop_
_entity_poly.entity_id
_entity_poly.type
_entity_poly.pdbx_seq_one_letter_code
_entity_poly.pdbx_strand_id
1 'polypeptide(L)' 'MNYVLALFLPPLSIVLIGRIFLAILVFVIWIPAIIFSGGLTHPMFILLAWILIYQAHADRRAGG' A
#
# COMPACT_ATOMS: atom_id res chain seq x y z
N MET A 1 -13.04 -8.16 -13.38
CA MET A 1 -12.77 -6.73 -13.19
C MET A 1 -11.30 -6.49 -13.50
N ASN A 2 -10.99 -5.66 -14.49
CA ASN A 2 -9.67 -5.62 -15.12
C ASN A 2 -8.64 -4.78 -14.32
N TYR A 3 -8.47 -5.10 -13.03
CA TYR A 3 -7.58 -4.38 -12.11
C TYR A 3 -6.13 -4.34 -12.60
N VAL A 4 -5.69 -5.36 -13.32
CA VAL A 4 -4.36 -5.42 -13.94
C VAL A 4 -4.17 -4.27 -14.94
N LEU A 5 -5.17 -3.97 -15.78
CA LEU A 5 -5.10 -2.83 -16.69
C LEU A 5 -5.12 -1.49 -15.95
N ALA A 6 -5.94 -1.38 -14.90
CA ALA A 6 -6.00 -0.16 -14.08
C ALA A 6 -4.66 0.13 -13.37
N LEU A 7 -3.88 -0.92 -13.05
CA LEU A 7 -2.52 -0.77 -12.55
C LEU A 7 -1.64 -0.10 -13.61
N PHE A 8 -1.58 -0.62 -14.84
CA PHE A 8 -0.67 -0.10 -15.87
C PHE A 8 -1.16 1.18 -16.57
N LEU A 9 -2.42 1.56 -16.40
CA LEU A 9 -3.03 2.73 -17.03
C LEU A 9 -2.31 4.07 -16.76
N PRO A 10 -1.87 4.40 -15.53
CA PRO A 10 -1.32 5.72 -15.21
C PRO A 10 -0.02 6.03 -15.96
N PRO A 11 1.01 5.15 -15.97
CA PRO A 11 2.20 5.39 -16.79
C PRO A 11 1.90 5.39 -18.29
N LEU A 12 1.05 4.45 -18.76
CA LEU A 12 0.74 4.29 -20.18
C LEU A 12 -0.01 5.50 -20.76
N SER A 13 -0.93 6.08 -19.98
CA SER A 13 -1.70 7.28 -20.36
C SER A 13 -0.79 8.50 -20.57
N ILE A 14 0.28 8.64 -19.77
CA ILE A 14 1.21 9.75 -19.86
C ILE A 14 2.15 9.60 -21.07
N VAL A 15 2.54 8.37 -21.40
CA VAL A 15 3.30 8.06 -22.62
C VAL A 15 2.47 8.37 -23.87
N LEU A 16 1.18 7.99 -23.89
CA LEU A 16 0.25 8.27 -25.00
C LEU A 16 0.03 9.77 -25.25
N ILE A 17 0.17 10.59 -24.21
CA ILE A 17 0.12 12.06 -24.26
C ILE A 17 1.45 12.69 -24.75
N GLY A 18 2.50 11.88 -24.98
CA GLY A 18 3.79 12.34 -25.48
C GLY A 18 4.70 12.96 -24.42
N ARG A 19 4.36 12.84 -23.13
CA ARG A 19 5.12 13.45 -22.01
C ARG A 19 6.06 12.44 -21.36
N ILE A 20 7.10 12.04 -22.08
CA ILE A 20 8.07 10.99 -21.68
C ILE A 20 8.72 11.27 -20.31
N PHE A 21 9.16 12.51 -20.04
CA PHE A 21 9.75 12.87 -18.73
C PHE A 21 8.78 12.68 -17.56
N LEU A 22 7.53 13.08 -17.73
CA LEU A 22 6.48 12.89 -16.73
C LEU A 22 6.13 11.41 -16.57
N ALA A 23 6.16 10.63 -17.66
CA ALA A 23 5.92 9.19 -17.59
C ALA A 23 6.97 8.49 -16.73
N ILE A 24 8.25 8.85 -16.87
CA ILE A 24 9.34 8.30 -16.06
C ILE A 24 9.16 8.69 -14.59
N LEU A 25 8.89 9.97 -14.31
CA LEU A 25 8.66 10.45 -12.95
C LEU A 25 7.51 9.70 -12.27
N VAL A 26 6.38 9.57 -12.97
CA VAL A 26 5.20 8.86 -12.47
C VAL A 26 5.50 7.38 -12.29
N PHE A 27 6.22 6.73 -13.22
CA PHE A 27 6.60 5.33 -13.10
C PHE A 27 7.47 5.06 -11.85
N VAL A 28 8.43 5.95 -11.57
CA VAL A 28 9.31 5.87 -10.38
C VAL A 28 8.54 6.07 -9.08
N ILE A 29 7.51 6.91 -9.05
CA ILE A 29 6.65 7.09 -7.87
C ILE A 29 5.62 5.94 -7.76
N TRP A 30 5.17 5.42 -8.90
CA TRP A 30 4.11 4.42 -8.99
C TRP A 30 4.56 3.02 -8.54
N ILE A 31 5.79 2.59 -8.87
CA ILE A 31 6.35 1.32 -8.38
C ILE A 31 6.33 1.23 -6.85
N PRO A 32 6.95 2.17 -6.11
CA PRO A 32 6.90 2.16 -4.65
C PRO A 32 5.48 2.38 -4.15
N ALA A 33 4.65 3.19 -4.81
CA ALA A 33 3.24 3.33 -4.42
C ALA A 33 2.48 2.00 -4.48
N ILE A 34 2.77 1.09 -5.41
CA ILE A 34 2.14 -0.24 -5.44
C ILE A 34 2.70 -1.15 -4.35
N ILE A 35 4.01 -1.14 -4.16
CA ILE A 35 4.67 -1.95 -3.14
C ILE A 35 4.20 -1.52 -1.74
N PHE A 36 4.12 -0.22 -1.51
CA PHE A 36 3.70 0.37 -0.25
C PHE A 36 2.17 0.41 -0.08
N SER A 37 1.37 0.71 -1.11
CA SER A 37 -0.11 0.65 -1.00
C SER A 37 -0.63 -0.79 -0.95
N GLY A 38 0.10 -1.75 -1.52
CA GLY A 38 -0.20 -3.18 -1.44
C GLY A 38 0.41 -3.87 -0.22
N GLY A 39 1.27 -3.20 0.55
CA GLY A 39 2.11 -3.84 1.55
C GLY A 39 2.49 -3.03 2.79
N LEU A 40 2.12 -1.76 2.98
CA LEU A 40 2.31 -1.01 4.26
C LEU A 40 1.07 -1.01 5.15
N THR A 41 -0.12 -1.05 4.57
CA THR A 41 -1.36 -1.22 5.34
C THR A 41 -1.39 -2.59 6.04
N HIS A 42 -0.77 -3.62 5.45
CA HIS A 42 -0.67 -4.95 6.03
C HIS A 42 0.22 -5.01 7.30
N PRO A 43 1.49 -4.57 7.29
CA PRO A 43 2.35 -4.50 8.47
C PRO A 43 1.78 -3.63 9.58
N MET A 44 1.17 -2.50 9.22
CA MET A 44 0.57 -1.59 10.19
C MET A 44 -0.63 -2.26 10.89
N PHE A 45 -1.44 -3.02 10.14
CA PHE A 45 -2.52 -3.83 10.69
C PHE A 45 -2.02 -4.97 11.58
N ILE A 46 -0.95 -5.67 11.17
CA ILE A 46 -0.31 -6.74 11.97
C ILE A 46 0.21 -6.19 13.30
N LEU A 47 0.87 -5.02 13.27
CA LEU A 47 1.36 -4.36 14.49
C LEU A 47 0.20 -3.94 15.41
N LEU A 48 -0.87 -3.37 14.84
CA LEU A 48 -2.06 -3.00 15.62
C LEU A 48 -2.75 -4.23 16.24
N ALA A 49 -2.92 -5.31 15.48
CA ALA A 49 -3.52 -6.55 15.97
C ALA A 49 -2.67 -7.18 17.09
N TRP A 50 -1.35 -7.17 16.95
CA TRP A 50 -0.43 -7.65 17.98
C TRP A 50 -0.56 -6.83 19.28
N ILE A 51 -0.59 -5.50 19.19
CA ILE A 51 -0.78 -4.61 20.34
C ILE A 51 -2.12 -4.87 21.03
N LEU A 52 -3.21 -4.99 20.27
CA LEU A 52 -4.55 -5.24 20.81
C LEU A 52 -4.64 -6.58 21.54
N ILE A 53 -4.05 -7.65 20.98
CA ILE A 53 -4.02 -8.98 21.62
C ILE A 53 -3.21 -8.92 22.92
N TYR A 54 -2.08 -8.22 22.91
CA TYR A 54 -1.24 -8.06 24.10
C TYR A 54 -1.97 -7.30 25.21
N GLN A 55 -2.63 -6.18 24.89
CA GLN A 55 -3.45 -5.42 25.85
C GLN A 55 -4.59 -6.27 26.42
N ALA A 56 -5.32 -7.00 25.58
CA ALA A 56 -6.42 -7.86 26.03
C ALA A 56 -5.95 -8.99 26.98
N HIS A 57 -4.72 -9.49 26.83
CA HIS A 57 -4.12 -10.45 27.76
C HIS A 57 -3.62 -9.79 29.05
N ALA A 58 -3.09 -8.58 28.97
CA ALA A 58 -2.66 -7.81 30.13
C ALA A 58 -3.86 -7.42 31.02
N ASP A 59 -4.94 -6.91 30.44
CA ASP A 59 -6.17 -6.56 31.15
C ASP A 59 -6.79 -7.76 31.87
N ARG A 60 -6.80 -8.93 31.21
CA ARG A 60 -7.30 -10.18 31.81
C ARG A 60 -6.46 -10.66 33.00
N ARG A 61 -5.18 -10.30 33.07
CA ARG A 61 -4.29 -10.63 34.19
C ARG A 61 -4.36 -9.60 35.33
N ALA A 62 -4.76 -8.37 35.03
CA ALA A 62 -4.92 -7.31 36.02
C ALA A 62 -6.29 -7.35 36.73
N GLY A 63 -7.30 -8.01 36.14
CA GLY A 63 -8.65 -8.15 36.69
C GLY A 63 -8.96 -9.48 37.41
N GLY A 64 -7.95 -10.25 37.82
CA GLY A 64 -8.08 -11.52 38.56
C GLY A 64 -7.55 -11.44 39.97
#